data_AF-X0Y3K4-F1
#
_entry.id   AF-X0Y3K4-F1
#
_cell.length_a   1.000
_cell.length_b   1.000
_cell.length_c   1.000
_cell.angle_alpha   90.00
_cell.angle_beta   90.00
_cell.angle_gamma   90.00
#
_symmetry.space_group_name_H-M   'P 1'
#
loop_
_entity.id
_entity.type
_entity.pdbx_description
1 polymer ?
#
loop_
_entity_poly.entity_id
_entity_poly.type
_entity_poly.pdbx_seq_one_letter_code
_entity_poly.pdbx_strand_id
1 'polypeptide(L)'
;NLKRYEEAIEKYKKAAEIEPKDAATYLNWGNALYDLKRYEEAIEKYKKAAEIEPKDAATYFNWGLALYDLNRYEEAIEKYKKAAEIEPKDAATYFNWGLALFNLNRYEEAIEKYKKAAEIEPKDA
;
A
#
# COMPACT_ATOMS: atom_id res chain seq x y z
N ASN A 1 0.77 17.31 15.33
CA ASN A 1 0.18 15.99 14.97
C ASN A 1 1.12 14.79 15.16
N LEU A 2 2.45 14.92 15.08
CA LEU A 2 3.43 13.81 15.32
C LEU A 2 3.18 12.99 16.60
N LYS A 3 2.92 13.69 17.73
CA LYS A 3 2.65 13.06 19.03
C LYS A 3 1.49 12.06 19.00
N ARG A 4 0.45 12.33 18.20
CA ARG A 4 -0.72 11.45 18.09
C ARG A 4 -0.39 10.14 17.35
N TYR A 5 0.52 10.19 16.37
CA TYR A 5 0.94 9.00 15.64
C TYR A 5 1.83 8.10 16.50
N GLU A 6 2.75 8.66 17.28
CA GLU A 6 3.55 7.87 18.23
C GLU A 6 2.68 7.25 19.34
N GLU A 7 1.70 7.99 19.87
CA GLU A 7 0.71 7.42 20.80
C GLU A 7 -0.14 6.32 20.16
N ALA A 8 -0.45 6.42 18.87
CA ALA A 8 -1.16 5.38 18.13
C ALA A 8 -0.29 4.13 17.96
N ILE A 9 1.00 4.28 17.65
CA ILE A 9 1.94 3.16 17.53
C ILE A 9 2.02 2.37 18.83
N GLU A 10 2.13 3.03 19.98
CA GLU A 10 2.13 2.35 21.28
C GLU A 10 0.83 1.58 21.55
N LYS A 11 -0.32 2.11 21.11
CA LYS A 11 -1.61 1.41 21.22
C LYS A 11 -1.66 0.19 20.30
N TYR A 12 -1.19 0.30 19.05
CA TYR A 12 -1.16 -0.84 18.12
C TYR A 12 -0.21 -1.93 18.60
N LYS A 13 0.93 -1.56 19.21
CA LYS A 13 1.85 -2.53 19.81
C LYS A 13 1.15 -3.35 20.89
N LYS A 14 0.44 -2.71 21.82
CA LYS A 14 -0.36 -3.39 22.85
C LYS A 14 -1.49 -4.23 22.25
N ALA A 15 -2.19 -3.72 21.24
CA ALA A 15 -3.24 -4.48 20.56
C ALA A 15 -2.68 -5.76 19.91
N ALA A 16 -1.51 -5.67 19.27
CA ALA A 16 -0.83 -6.81 18.67
C ALA A 16 -0.33 -7.85 19.70
N GLU A 17 -0.09 -7.45 20.95
CA GLU A 17 0.22 -8.37 22.06
C GLU A 17 -1.02 -9.14 22.53
N ILE A 18 -2.20 -8.50 22.49
CA ILE A 18 -3.47 -9.11 22.92
C ILE A 18 -4.05 -9.99 21.81
N GLU A 19 -4.05 -9.50 20.57
CA GLU A 19 -4.62 -10.17 19.39
C GLU A 19 -3.61 -10.22 18.24
N PRO A 20 -2.60 -11.12 18.31
CA PRO A 20 -1.50 -11.17 17.32
C PRO A 20 -1.94 -11.66 15.93
N LYS A 21 -3.21 -12.03 15.76
CA LYS A 21 -3.81 -12.49 14.49
C LYS A 21 -4.83 -11.49 13.94
N ASP A 22 -4.88 -10.27 14.45
CA ASP A 22 -5.68 -9.21 13.85
C ASP A 22 -4.87 -8.48 12.76
N ALA A 23 -5.16 -8.77 11.49
CA ALA A 23 -4.51 -8.13 10.36
C ALA A 23 -4.73 -6.61 10.33
N ALA A 24 -5.92 -6.15 10.74
CA ALA A 24 -6.28 -4.74 10.71
C ALA A 24 -5.41 -3.91 11.68
N THR A 25 -5.06 -4.47 12.84
CA THR A 25 -4.11 -3.84 13.77
C THR A 25 -2.75 -3.60 13.09
N TYR A 26 -2.19 -4.58 12.38
CA TYR A 26 -0.91 -4.42 11.70
C TYR A 26 -0.99 -3.48 10.50
N LEU A 27 -2.07 -3.51 9.72
CA LEU A 27 -2.31 -2.55 8.62
C LEU A 27 -2.33 -1.11 9.15
N ASN A 28 -3.13 -0.83 10.17
CA ASN A 28 -3.26 0.50 10.73
C ASN A 28 -1.99 0.98 11.44
N TRP A 29 -1.23 0.06 12.03
CA TRP A 29 0.11 0.36 12.52
C TRP A 29 1.05 0.76 11.38
N GLY A 30 1.07 0.02 10.29
CA GLY A 30 1.82 0.36 9.09
C GLY A 30 1.46 1.75 8.57
N ASN A 31 0.16 2.07 8.49
CA ASN A 31 -0.31 3.39 8.05
C ASN A 31 0.19 4.53 8.96
N ALA A 32 0.17 4.33 10.28
CA ALA A 32 0.69 5.33 11.23
C ALA A 32 2.22 5.53 11.08
N LEU A 33 2.97 4.46 10.81
CA LEU A 33 4.40 4.54 10.53
C LEU A 33 4.66 5.24 9.19
N TYR A 34 3.85 4.97 8.17
CA TYR A 34 3.91 5.63 6.87
C TYR A 34 3.69 7.15 7.00
N ASP A 35 2.68 7.58 7.75
CA ASP A 35 2.40 9.01 8.01
C ASP A 35 3.56 9.71 8.74
N LEU A 36 4.37 8.95 9.49
CA LEU A 36 5.61 9.41 10.12
C LEU A 36 6.84 9.30 9.21
N LYS A 37 6.67 8.87 7.95
CA LYS A 37 7.74 8.61 6.96
C LYS A 37 8.72 7.52 7.40
N ARG A 38 8.30 6.61 8.28
CA ARG A 38 9.06 5.44 8.74
C ARG A 38 8.74 4.25 7.83
N TYR A 39 9.07 4.39 6.55
CA TYR A 39 8.57 3.51 5.48
C TYR A 39 9.03 2.05 5.62
N GLU A 40 10.29 1.80 5.99
CA GLU A 40 10.81 0.46 6.22
C GLU A 40 10.07 -0.25 7.36
N GLU A 41 9.77 0.46 8.44
CA GLU A 41 9.01 -0.10 9.56
C GLU A 41 7.54 -0.35 9.16
N ALA A 42 6.95 0.54 8.36
CA ALA A 42 5.61 0.35 7.82
C ALA A 42 5.54 -0.93 6.96
N ILE A 43 6.54 -1.16 6.11
CA ILE A 43 6.68 -2.37 5.29
C ILE A 43 6.66 -3.65 6.14
N GLU A 44 7.37 -3.68 7.27
CA GLU A 44 7.36 -4.84 8.16
C GLU A 44 5.97 -5.10 8.76
N LYS A 45 5.18 -4.06 9.03
CA LYS A 45 3.79 -4.22 9.50
C LYS A 45 2.86 -4.67 8.40
N TYR A 46 2.98 -4.13 7.19
CA TYR A 46 2.19 -4.59 6.05
C TYR A 46 2.49 -6.05 5.67
N LYS A 47 3.77 -6.47 5.74
CA LYS A 47 4.13 -7.90 5.62
C LYS A 47 3.37 -8.74 6.63
N LYS A 48 3.33 -8.31 7.90
CA LYS A 48 2.63 -9.06 8.95
C LYS A 48 1.12 -9.12 8.72
N ALA A 49 0.50 -8.01 8.30
CA ALA A 49 -0.90 -7.97 7.93
C ALA A 49 -1.20 -8.95 6.76
N ALA A 50 -0.35 -8.96 5.72
CA ALA A 50 -0.50 -9.83 4.55
C ALA A 50 -0.28 -11.32 4.87
N GLU A 51 0.57 -11.66 5.84
CA GLU A 51 0.72 -13.04 6.34
C GLU A 51 -0.56 -13.55 7.00
N ILE A 52 -1.27 -12.67 7.72
CA ILE A 52 -2.50 -13.00 8.45
C ILE A 52 -3.70 -13.02 7.50
N GLU A 53 -3.83 -12.00 6.66
CA GLU A 53 -4.91 -11.84 5.69
C GLU A 53 -4.35 -11.57 4.27
N PRO A 54 -4.03 -12.64 3.51
CA PRO A 54 -3.39 -12.51 2.19
C PRO A 54 -4.33 -12.04 1.06
N LYS A 55 -5.60 -11.75 1.39
CA LYS A 55 -6.63 -11.29 0.46
C LYS A 55 -7.10 -9.87 0.73
N ASP A 56 -6.38 -9.12 1.56
CA ASP A 56 -6.65 -7.70 1.75
C ASP A 56 -5.88 -6.86 0.72
N ALA A 57 -6.61 -6.27 -0.24
CA ALA A 57 -6.02 -5.43 -1.28
C ALA A 57 -5.36 -4.17 -0.70
N ALA A 58 -5.95 -3.57 0.34
CA ALA A 58 -5.48 -2.33 0.94
C ALA A 58 -4.07 -2.50 1.55
N THR A 59 -3.81 -3.64 2.20
CA THR A 59 -2.48 -3.98 2.71
C THR A 59 -1.42 -3.97 1.60
N TYR A 60 -1.68 -4.60 0.45
CA TYR A 60 -0.72 -4.61 -0.65
C TYR A 60 -0.59 -3.25 -1.32
N PHE A 61 -1.68 -2.50 -1.46
CA PHE A 61 -1.64 -1.13 -2.00
C PHE A 61 -0.77 -0.21 -1.13
N ASN A 62 -1.00 -0.17 0.19
CA ASN A 62 -0.23 0.66 1.12
C ASN A 62 1.23 0.22 1.24
N TRP A 63 1.49 -1.09 1.13
CA TRP A 63 2.85 -1.60 0.99
C TRP A 63 3.52 -1.08 -0.28
N GLY A 64 2.81 -1.11 -1.41
CA GLY A 64 3.29 -0.52 -2.67
C GLY A 64 3.65 0.96 -2.53
N LEU A 65 2.81 1.75 -1.84
CA LEU A 65 3.09 3.18 -1.58
C LEU A 65 4.37 3.37 -0.76
N ALA A 66 4.56 2.60 0.31
CA ALA A 66 5.77 2.68 1.13
C ALA A 66 7.05 2.33 0.34
N LEU A 67 6.97 1.33 -0.54
CA LEU A 67 8.07 0.97 -1.43
C LEU A 67 8.33 2.07 -2.48
N TYR A 68 7.27 2.66 -3.03
CA TYR A 68 7.36 3.75 -3.99
C TYR A 68 8.07 4.97 -3.37
N ASP A 69 7.69 5.37 -2.16
CA ASP A 69 8.32 6.51 -1.45
C ASP A 69 9.80 6.25 -1.11
N LEU A 70 10.19 4.98 -1.03
CA LEU A 70 11.60 4.55 -0.92
C LEU A 70 12.31 4.43 -2.27
N ASN A 71 11.67 4.80 -3.39
CA ASN A 71 12.16 4.63 -4.76
C ASN A 71 12.39 3.16 -5.17
N ARG A 72 11.77 2.19 -4.48
CA ARG A 72 11.86 0.75 -4.77
C ARG A 72 10.75 0.36 -5.75
N TYR A 73 10.80 0.94 -6.95
CA TYR A 73 9.69 0.93 -7.90
C TYR A 73 9.33 -0.47 -8.42
N GLU A 74 10.30 -1.34 -8.70
CA GLU A 74 10.02 -2.72 -9.12
C GLU A 74 9.26 -3.49 -8.05
N GLU A 75 9.65 -3.36 -6.78
CA GLU A 75 8.95 -4.01 -5.68
C GLU A 75 7.56 -3.42 -5.45
N ALA A 76 7.41 -2.09 -5.61
CA ALA A 76 6.10 -1.44 -5.53
C ALA A 76 5.15 -1.98 -6.61
N ILE A 77 5.64 -2.18 -7.84
CA ILE A 77 4.88 -2.79 -8.95
C ILE A 77 4.37 -4.18 -8.57
N GLU A 78 5.19 -5.02 -7.93
CA GLU A 78 4.75 -6.35 -7.50
C GLU A 78 3.59 -6.27 -6.50
N LYS A 79 3.62 -5.30 -5.57
CA LYS A 79 2.54 -5.11 -4.59
C LYS A 79 1.28 -4.53 -5.20
N TYR A 80 1.40 -3.54 -6.10
CA TYR A 80 0.24 -3.03 -6.82
C TYR A 80 -0.40 -4.08 -7.72
N LYS A 81 0.40 -4.93 -8.38
CA LYS A 81 -0.13 -6.08 -9.14
C LYS A 81 -0.92 -7.01 -8.22
N LYS A 82 -0.41 -7.31 -7.02
CA LYS A 82 -1.12 -8.16 -6.05
C LYS A 82 -2.42 -7.51 -5.55
N ALA A 83 -2.41 -6.21 -5.26
CA ALA A 83 -3.61 -5.46 -4.90
C ALA A 83 -4.65 -5.51 -6.04
N ALA A 84 -4.24 -5.30 -7.29
CA ALA A 84 -5.13 -5.34 -8.46
C ALA A 84 -5.67 -6.74 -8.79
N GLU A 85 -4.92 -7.81 -8.45
CA GLU A 85 -5.42 -9.20 -8.55
C GLU A 85 -6.56 -9.47 -7.57
N ILE A 86 -6.52 -8.83 -6.39
CA ILE A 86 -7.54 -8.98 -5.34
C ILE A 86 -8.73 -8.06 -5.63
N GLU A 87 -8.46 -6.79 -5.96
CA GLU A 87 -9.46 -5.76 -6.24
C GLU A 87 -9.21 -5.10 -7.61
N PRO A 88 -9.68 -5.70 -8.71
CA PRO A 88 -9.40 -5.23 -10.08
C PRO A 88 -10.16 -3.96 -10.47
N LYS A 89 -10.98 -3.40 -9.57
CA LYS A 89 -11.77 -2.18 -9.78
C LYS A 89 -11.26 -1.01 -8.94
N ASP A 90 -10.09 -1.11 -8.34
CA ASP A 90 -9.45 0.03 -7.69
C ASP A 90 -8.60 0.84 -8.69
N ALA A 91 -9.11 1.99 -9.11
CA ALA A 91 -8.40 2.89 -10.02
C ALA A 91 -7.09 3.43 -9.41
N ALA A 92 -7.05 3.65 -8.09
CA ALA A 92 -5.88 4.20 -7.42
C ALA A 92 -4.69 3.22 -7.50
N THR A 93 -4.94 1.92 -7.36
CA THR A 93 -3.91 0.89 -7.56
C THR A 93 -3.30 0.95 -8.97
N TYR A 94 -4.11 1.02 -10.02
CA TYR A 94 -3.59 1.11 -11.39
C TYR A 94 -2.86 2.42 -11.67
N PHE A 95 -3.34 3.54 -11.12
CA PHE A 95 -2.67 4.83 -11.24
C PHE A 95 -1.27 4.79 -10.61
N ASN A 96 -1.15 4.33 -9.37
CA ASN A 96 0.15 4.26 -8.68
C ASN A 96 1.09 3.21 -9.29
N TRP A 97 0.54 2.14 -9.86
CA TRP A 97 1.31 1.21 -10.69
C TRP A 97 1.89 1.92 -11.92
N GLY A 98 1.07 2.66 -12.67
CA GLY A 98 1.53 3.46 -13.81
C GLY A 98 2.63 4.45 -13.41
N LEU A 99 2.51 5.07 -12.23
CA LEU A 99 3.50 5.99 -11.71
C LEU A 99 4.84 5.30 -11.39
N ALA A 100 4.83 4.13 -10.78
CA ALA A 100 6.04 3.35 -10.55
C ALA A 100 6.73 2.96 -11.88
N LEU A 101 5.96 2.52 -12.88
CA LEU A 101 6.48 2.21 -14.22
C LEU A 101 7.09 3.44 -14.91
N PHE A 102 6.43 4.59 -14.78
CA PHE A 102 6.93 5.85 -15.32
C PHE A 102 8.29 6.23 -14.75
N ASN A 103 8.48 6.11 -13.43
CA ASN A 103 9.77 6.39 -12.78
C ASN A 103 10.88 5.42 -13.20
N LEU A 104 10.51 4.23 -13.70
CA LEU A 104 11.43 3.27 -14.31
C LEU A 104 11.64 3.50 -15.81
N ASN A 105 11.11 4.59 -16.38
CA ASN A 105 11.12 4.88 -17.82
C ASN A 105 10.39 3.84 -18.69
N ARG A 106 9.49 3.04 -18.11
CA ARG A 106 8.65 2.04 -18.80
C ARG A 106 7.35 2.68 -19.27
N TYR A 107 7.47 3.65 -20.18
CA TYR A 107 6.41 4.59 -20.52
C TYR A 107 5.20 3.93 -21.19
N GLU A 108 5.41 2.97 -22.09
CA GLU A 108 4.33 2.27 -22.78
C GLU A 108 3.46 1.49 -21.77
N GLU A 109 4.09 0.76 -20.86
CA GLU A 109 3.40 0.02 -19.81
C GLU A 109 2.70 0.97 -18.82
N ALA A 110 3.31 2.11 -18.48
CA ALA A 110 2.70 3.12 -17.64
C ALA A 110 1.40 3.65 -18.27
N ILE A 111 1.41 3.96 -19.57
CA ILE A 111 0.22 4.41 -20.32
C ILE A 111 -0.90 3.38 -20.26
N GLU A 112 -0.58 2.08 -20.37
CA GLU A 112 -1.59 1.02 -20.24
C GLU A 112 -2.26 1.03 -18.86
N LYS A 113 -1.48 1.19 -17.77
CA LYS A 113 -2.04 1.25 -16.42
C LYS A 113 -2.85 2.52 -16.17
N TYR A 114 -2.41 3.67 -16.67
CA TYR A 114 -3.19 4.90 -16.58
C TYR A 114 -4.51 4.82 -17.35
N LYS A 115 -4.51 4.24 -18.55
CA LYS A 115 -5.75 3.97 -19.30
C LYS A 115 -6.68 3.07 -18.48
N LYS A 116 -6.16 2.01 -17.87
CA LYS A 116 -6.96 1.13 -17.02
C LYS A 116 -7.57 1.86 -15.82
N ALA A 117 -6.82 2.72 -15.15
CA ALA A 117 -7.34 3.56 -14.07
C ALA A 117 -8.48 4.47 -14.55
N ALA A 118 -8.31 5.13 -15.71
CA ALA A 118 -9.33 6.00 -16.30
C ALA A 118 -10.58 5.26 -16.81
N GLU A 119 -10.45 3.99 -17.23
CA GLU A 119 -11.60 3.14 -17.58
C GLU A 119 -12.44 2.74 -16.35
N ILE A 120 -11.79 2.62 -15.18
CA ILE A 120 -12.44 2.21 -13.92
C ILE A 120 -13.17 3.38 -13.27
N GLU A 121 -12.55 4.56 -13.27
CA GLU A 121 -13.19 5.83 -12.91
C GLU A 121 -13.51 6.61 -14.18
N PRO A 122 -14.57 6.25 -14.94
CA PRO A 122 -15.07 7.15 -15.95
C PRO A 122 -15.56 8.39 -15.20
N LYS A 123 -14.77 9.47 -15.24
CA LYS A 123 -15.30 10.78 -14.89
C LYS A 123 -16.53 10.98 -15.77
N ASP A 124 -17.68 11.14 -15.12
CA ASP A 124 -18.88 11.64 -15.79
C ASP A 124 -18.46 12.83 -16.66
N ALA A 125 -18.64 12.66 -17.98
CA ALA A 125 -18.34 13.67 -18.99
C ALA A 125 -19.42 14.77 -18.99
#